data_AF-A0AA44UMG4-F1
#
_entry.id   AF-A0AA44UMG4-F1
#
_cell.length_a   1.000
_cell.length_b   1.000
_cell.length_c   1.000
_cell.angle_alpha   90.00
_cell.angle_beta   90.00
_cell.angle_gamma   90.00
#
_symmetry.space_group_name_H-M   'P 1'
#
loop_
_entity.id
_entity.type
_entity.pdbx_description
1 polymer ?
#
loop_
_entity_poly.entity_id
_entity_poly.type
_entity_poly.pdbx_seq_one_letter_code
_entity_poly.pdbx_strand_id
1 'polypeptide(L)'
;MSRRLRPLRRHQILTRSLYAAPLPEPGGPGAMWTVEVDQARDWDARLYRDGEQVARAEMPASLPVPGGRIEVDAGLYGITRMHLVTDDGGERRLPPVPGTLEYRRARLARRSPAVSRTIATVAVVVLLVNLVLAVPVALELLTGIDAVAARFGTFISPVALPGWLNTGLLVAGVIAAAERALTWRRHRVVDAETIWTAL
;
A
#
# COMPACT_ATOMS: atom_id res chain seq x y z
N MET A 1 -30.29 5.04 1.95
CA MET A 1 -29.79 6.29 1.34
C MET A 1 -28.67 5.93 0.36
N SER A 2 -28.91 5.99 -0.95
CA SER A 2 -27.87 5.79 -1.95
C SER A 2 -26.87 6.95 -1.87
N ARG A 3 -25.59 6.64 -1.67
CA ARG A 3 -24.53 7.64 -1.58
C ARG A 3 -23.81 7.72 -2.92
N ARG A 4 -23.61 8.93 -3.44
CA ARG A 4 -22.90 9.12 -4.71
C ARG A 4 -21.39 9.18 -4.51
N LEU A 5 -20.65 8.68 -5.51
CA LEU A 5 -19.20 8.73 -5.56
C LEU A 5 -18.73 10.18 -5.56
N ARG A 6 -17.94 10.54 -4.55
CA ARG A 6 -17.40 11.89 -4.41
C ARG A 6 -16.22 12.09 -5.36
N PRO A 7 -16.06 13.28 -5.97
CA PRO A 7 -14.89 13.58 -6.78
C PRO A 7 -13.59 13.51 -5.96
N LEU A 8 -12.50 13.06 -6.57
CA LEU A 8 -11.19 12.98 -5.93
C LEU A 8 -10.60 14.37 -5.75
N ARG A 9 -10.38 14.80 -4.50
CA ARG A 9 -9.72 16.08 -4.19
C ARG A 9 -8.20 15.91 -4.15
N ARG A 10 -7.45 16.99 -4.44
CA ARG A 10 -5.97 16.95 -4.50
C ARG A 10 -5.31 16.47 -3.20
N HIS A 11 -5.84 16.84 -2.03
CA HIS A 11 -5.30 16.39 -0.74
C HIS A 11 -5.63 14.92 -0.43
N GLN A 12 -6.66 14.34 -1.05
CA GLN A 12 -7.07 12.95 -0.84
C GLN A 12 -6.22 11.97 -1.66
N ILE A 13 -5.32 12.45 -2.52
CA ILE A 13 -4.51 11.60 -3.41
C ILE A 13 -3.66 10.59 -2.62
N LEU A 14 -3.27 10.92 -1.38
CA LEU A 14 -2.42 10.06 -0.55
C LEU A 14 -3.20 9.03 0.28
N THR A 15 -4.47 9.30 0.56
CA THR A 15 -5.28 8.51 1.52
C THR A 15 -6.41 7.75 0.86
N ARG A 16 -6.85 8.19 -0.32
CA ARG A 16 -8.00 7.67 -1.04
C ARG A 16 -7.57 7.00 -2.34
N SER A 17 -7.87 5.71 -2.42
CA SER A 17 -7.58 4.87 -3.58
C SER A 17 -8.89 4.59 -4.33
N LEU A 18 -8.86 4.75 -5.65
CA LEU A 18 -10.01 4.53 -6.53
C LEU A 18 -9.60 3.63 -7.69
N TYR A 19 -10.36 2.58 -7.92
CA TYR A 19 -10.14 1.61 -9.00
C TYR A 19 -11.44 1.42 -9.75
N ALA A 20 -11.39 1.47 -11.08
CA ALA A 20 -12.60 1.37 -11.88
C ALA A 20 -12.39 0.53 -13.13
N ALA A 21 -13.39 -0.26 -13.48
CA ALA A 21 -13.42 -1.02 -14.71
C ALA A 21 -14.85 -1.09 -15.26
N PRO A 22 -15.04 -1.01 -16.59
CA PRO A 22 -16.30 -1.40 -17.18
C PRO A 22 -16.47 -2.92 -17.02
N LEU A 23 -17.62 -3.34 -16.50
CA LEU A 23 -18.02 -4.75 -16.44
C LEU A 23 -19.25 -4.97 -17.32
N PRO A 24 -19.28 -6.05 -18.11
CA PRO A 24 -20.49 -6.42 -18.84
C PRO A 24 -21.60 -6.79 -17.85
N GLU A 25 -22.84 -6.41 -18.17
CA GLU A 25 -24.00 -6.73 -17.35
C GLU A 25 -24.99 -7.64 -18.11
N PRO A 26 -25.72 -8.51 -17.40
CA PRO A 26 -26.76 -9.32 -18.03
C PRO A 26 -27.88 -8.42 -18.57
N GLY A 27 -28.07 -8.41 -19.89
CA GLY A 27 -29.22 -7.76 -20.52
C GLY A 27 -29.09 -6.26 -20.81
N GLY A 28 -27.88 -5.68 -20.81
CA GLY A 28 -27.70 -4.26 -21.13
C GLY A 28 -26.26 -3.84 -21.45
N PRO A 29 -26.04 -2.56 -21.80
CA PRO A 29 -24.70 -2.01 -21.90
C PRO A 29 -23.99 -2.15 -20.55
N GLY A 30 -22.70 -2.51 -20.57
CA GLY A 30 -21.91 -2.67 -19.35
C GLY A 30 -21.86 -1.38 -18.51
N ALA A 31 -21.80 -1.54 -17.20
CA ALA A 31 -21.73 -0.43 -16.25
C ALA A 31 -20.30 -0.17 -15.76
N MET A 32 -20.02 1.04 -15.32
CA MET A 32 -18.74 1.37 -14.69
C MET A 32 -18.78 1.00 -13.21
N TRP A 33 -18.02 -0.03 -12.85
CA TRP A 33 -17.86 -0.45 -11.46
C TRP A 33 -16.61 0.20 -10.86
N THR A 34 -16.80 0.92 -9.75
CA THR A 34 -15.72 1.62 -9.05
C THR A 34 -15.63 1.15 -7.61
N VAL A 35 -14.43 0.79 -7.18
CA VAL A 35 -14.12 0.53 -5.78
C VAL A 35 -13.37 1.73 -5.19
N GLU A 36 -13.87 2.22 -4.07
CA GLU A 36 -13.23 3.25 -3.24
C GLU A 36 -12.73 2.63 -1.94
N VAL A 37 -11.50 2.98 -1.58
CA VAL A 37 -10.94 2.77 -0.24
C VAL A 37 -10.42 4.11 0.27
N ASP A 38 -10.86 4.53 1.46
CA ASP A 38 -10.50 5.81 2.08
C ASP A 38 -9.81 5.57 3.43
N GLN A 39 -8.51 5.27 3.39
CA GLN A 39 -7.71 4.86 4.57
C GLN A 39 -7.68 5.90 5.69
N ALA A 40 -7.96 7.17 5.39
CA ALA A 40 -8.00 8.24 6.40
C ALA A 40 -9.34 8.34 7.13
N ARG A 41 -10.39 7.67 6.63
CA ARG A 41 -11.74 7.77 7.18
C ARG A 41 -12.18 6.46 7.83
N ASP A 42 -12.04 5.37 7.09
CA ASP A 42 -12.48 4.04 7.50
C ASP A 42 -11.73 2.96 6.72
N TRP A 43 -11.61 1.78 7.31
CA TRP A 43 -10.89 0.64 6.72
C TRP A 43 -11.82 -0.22 5.85
N ASP A 44 -12.67 0.44 5.07
CA ASP A 44 -13.77 -0.20 4.34
C ASP A 44 -13.62 0.00 2.84
N ALA A 45 -13.96 -1.07 2.09
CA ALA A 45 -14.12 -1.02 0.66
C ALA A 45 -15.58 -0.67 0.31
N ARG A 46 -15.77 0.35 -0.53
CA ARG A 46 -17.09 0.75 -1.03
C ARG A 46 -17.18 0.49 -2.52
N LEU A 47 -18.26 -0.17 -2.94
CA LEU A 47 -18.55 -0.49 -4.33
C LEU A 47 -19.58 0.48 -4.89
N TYR A 48 -19.29 1.02 -6.06
CA TYR A 48 -20.17 1.93 -6.80
C TYR A 48 -20.44 1.37 -8.19
N ARG A 49 -21.70 1.44 -8.62
CA ARG A 49 -22.16 1.19 -10.00
C ARG A 49 -22.57 2.53 -10.60
N ASP A 50 -21.91 2.96 -11.66
CA ASP A 50 -22.12 4.27 -12.32
C ASP A 50 -22.15 5.45 -11.35
N GLY A 51 -21.33 5.36 -10.29
CA GLY A 51 -21.20 6.37 -9.26
C GLY A 51 -22.24 6.30 -8.13
N GLU A 52 -23.18 5.35 -8.13
CA GLU A 52 -24.07 5.09 -7.01
C GLU A 52 -23.55 3.95 -6.14
N GLN A 53 -23.45 4.16 -4.83
CA GLN A 53 -22.96 3.14 -3.91
C GLN A 53 -23.96 2.00 -3.80
N VAL A 54 -23.51 0.78 -4.11
CA VAL A 54 -24.32 -0.44 -4.08
C VAL A 54 -23.90 -1.41 -2.99
N ALA A 55 -22.64 -1.37 -2.55
CA ALA A 55 -22.16 -2.19 -1.45
C ALA A 55 -21.05 -1.51 -0.64
N ARG A 56 -20.83 -2.02 0.57
CA ARG A 56 -19.74 -1.65 1.48
C ARG A 56 -19.38 -2.86 2.33
N ALA A 57 -18.09 -3.09 2.55
CA ALA A 57 -17.58 -4.12 3.43
C ALA A 57 -16.28 -3.66 4.10
N GLU A 58 -16.03 -4.10 5.32
CA GLU A 58 -14.74 -3.93 6.01
C GLU A 58 -13.66 -4.76 5.31
N MET A 59 -12.42 -4.26 5.25
CA MET A 59 -11.32 -4.97 4.60
C MET A 59 -10.63 -5.98 5.54
N PRO A 60 -10.20 -7.16 5.04
CA PRO A 60 -10.23 -7.59 3.64
C PRO A 60 -11.66 -7.93 3.18
N ALA A 61 -12.02 -7.49 1.97
CA ALA A 61 -13.39 -7.53 1.47
C ALA A 61 -13.50 -8.30 0.15
N SER A 62 -14.61 -9.03 0.00
CA SER A 62 -15.04 -9.61 -1.27
C SER A 62 -16.38 -8.99 -1.66
N LEU A 63 -16.38 -8.23 -2.76
CA LEU A 63 -17.52 -7.44 -3.20
C LEU A 63 -18.13 -8.07 -4.46
N PRO A 64 -19.37 -8.58 -4.42
CA PRO A 64 -19.96 -9.25 -5.57
C PRO A 64 -20.20 -8.26 -6.72
N VAL A 65 -19.93 -8.72 -7.94
CA VAL A 65 -20.18 -7.99 -9.19
C VAL A 65 -20.71 -8.95 -10.25
N PRO A 66 -21.33 -8.46 -11.34
CA PRO A 66 -21.72 -9.33 -12.44
C PRO A 66 -20.54 -10.14 -13.00
N GLY A 67 -20.70 -11.46 -13.07
CA GLY A 67 -19.70 -12.40 -13.58
C GLY A 67 -18.51 -12.67 -12.63
N GLY A 68 -18.64 -12.33 -11.35
CA GLY A 68 -17.63 -12.67 -10.35
C GLY A 68 -17.68 -11.85 -9.07
N ARG A 69 -16.49 -11.53 -8.55
CA ARG A 69 -16.29 -10.73 -7.34
C ARG A 69 -15.06 -9.84 -7.46
N ILE A 70 -15.08 -8.70 -6.79
CA ILE A 70 -13.90 -7.87 -6.61
C ILE A 70 -13.33 -8.12 -5.23
N GLU A 71 -12.12 -8.65 -5.18
CA GLU A 71 -11.36 -8.86 -3.96
C GLU A 71 -10.50 -7.64 -3.67
N VAL A 72 -10.69 -7.11 -2.46
CA VAL A 72 -10.06 -5.88 -1.98
C VAL A 72 -9.33 -6.16 -0.69
N ASP A 73 -8.05 -5.81 -0.68
CA ASP A 73 -7.24 -5.86 0.53
C ASP A 73 -6.31 -4.66 0.58
N ALA A 74 -6.00 -4.20 1.78
CA ALA A 74 -5.13 -3.08 2.06
C ALA A 74 -4.28 -3.36 3.29
N GLY A 75 -3.04 -2.85 3.26
CA GLY A 75 -2.17 -2.81 4.43
C GLY A 75 -1.82 -1.37 4.79
N LEU A 76 -0.95 -1.21 5.79
CA LEU A 76 -0.47 0.10 6.28
C LEU A 76 0.08 1.04 5.18
N TYR A 77 0.50 0.47 4.05
CA TYR A 77 1.14 1.17 2.95
C TYR A 77 0.29 1.21 1.67
N GLY A 78 -1.03 0.97 1.78
CA GLY A 78 -2.00 1.05 0.68
C GLY A 78 -2.55 -0.29 0.20
N ILE A 79 -3.15 -0.31 -0.98
CA ILE A 79 -3.93 -1.43 -1.55
C ILE A 79 -3.07 -2.62 -1.99
N THR A 80 -3.19 -3.75 -1.29
CA THR A 80 -2.43 -5.00 -1.53
C THR A 80 -3.08 -5.82 -2.63
N ARG A 81 -4.42 -5.86 -2.64
CA ARG A 81 -5.23 -6.62 -3.58
C ARG A 81 -6.38 -5.76 -4.09
N MET A 82 -6.58 -5.78 -5.41
CA MET A 82 -7.72 -5.16 -6.08
C MET A 82 -7.95 -5.90 -7.39
N HIS A 83 -8.55 -7.08 -7.30
CA HIS A 83 -8.69 -8.01 -8.42
C HIS A 83 -10.15 -8.34 -8.66
N LEU A 84 -10.55 -8.33 -9.93
CA LEU A 84 -11.74 -8.99 -10.40
C LEU A 84 -11.39 -10.47 -10.54
N VAL A 85 -12.06 -11.30 -9.75
CA VAL A 85 -12.04 -12.76 -9.89
C VAL A 85 -13.34 -13.13 -10.58
N THR A 86 -13.25 -13.59 -11.83
CA THR A 86 -14.41 -14.02 -12.60
C THR A 86 -14.88 -15.40 -12.14
N ASP A 87 -16.14 -15.73 -12.39
CA ASP A 87 -16.69 -17.04 -12.03
C ASP A 87 -15.97 -18.20 -12.72
N ASP A 88 -15.41 -17.96 -13.92
CA ASP A 88 -14.55 -18.90 -14.65
C ASP A 88 -13.13 -19.07 -14.05
N GLY A 89 -12.86 -18.46 -12.89
CA GLY A 89 -11.55 -18.49 -12.22
C GLY A 89 -10.51 -17.53 -12.79
N GLY A 90 -10.88 -16.66 -13.74
CA GLY A 90 -10.00 -15.67 -14.31
C GLY A 90 -9.73 -14.52 -13.32
N GLU A 91 -8.46 -14.22 -13.07
CA GLU A 91 -8.08 -13.09 -12.23
C GLU A 91 -7.54 -11.92 -13.05
N ARG A 92 -8.08 -10.71 -12.81
CA ARG A 92 -7.59 -9.49 -13.46
C ARG A 92 -7.56 -8.32 -12.49
N ARG A 93 -6.40 -7.68 -12.39
CA ARG A 93 -6.23 -6.47 -11.59
C ARG A 93 -7.05 -5.31 -12.15
N LEU A 94 -7.82 -4.63 -11.30
CA LEU A 94 -8.51 -3.42 -11.71
C LEU A 94 -7.49 -2.27 -11.89
N PRO A 95 -7.66 -1.42 -12.92
CA PRO A 95 -6.79 -0.27 -13.12
C PRO A 95 -7.16 0.86 -12.14
N PRO A 96 -6.17 1.61 -11.64
CA PRO A 96 -6.42 2.78 -10.81
C PRO A 96 -7.02 3.93 -11.64
N VAL A 97 -7.96 4.66 -11.06
CA VAL A 97 -8.65 5.79 -11.70
C VAL A 97 -7.68 6.96 -11.95
N PRO A 98 -7.77 7.66 -13.10
CA PRO A 98 -6.97 8.85 -13.35
C PRO A 98 -7.05 9.89 -12.23
N GLY A 99 -5.88 10.38 -11.79
CA GLY A 99 -5.77 11.39 -10.73
C GLY A 99 -5.33 10.83 -9.37
N THR A 100 -5.50 9.53 -9.15
CA THR A 100 -4.98 8.82 -7.96
C THR A 100 -3.45 8.74 -7.95
N LEU A 101 -2.85 8.52 -6.77
CA LEU A 101 -1.41 8.37 -6.64
C LEU A 101 -0.92 7.15 -7.43
N GLU A 102 -1.66 6.05 -7.35
CA GLU A 102 -1.38 4.78 -8.01
C GLU A 102 -1.36 4.94 -9.53
N TYR A 103 -2.33 5.69 -10.08
CA TYR A 103 -2.32 6.02 -11.51
C TYR A 103 -1.11 6.87 -11.89
N ARG A 104 -0.79 7.90 -11.09
CA ARG A 104 0.37 8.78 -11.35
C ARG A 104 1.68 8.00 -11.28
N ARG A 105 1.85 7.12 -10.28
CA ARG A 105 3.03 6.28 -10.10
C ARG A 105 3.18 5.25 -11.20
N ALA A 106 2.09 4.60 -11.62
CA ALA A 106 2.08 3.68 -12.74
C ALA A 106 2.42 4.40 -14.06
N ARG A 107 1.88 5.61 -14.27
CA ARG A 107 2.20 6.44 -15.43
C ARG A 107 3.66 6.89 -15.44
N LEU A 108 4.22 7.28 -14.30
CA LEU A 108 5.66 7.61 -14.17
C LEU A 108 6.53 6.41 -14.54
N ALA A 109 6.19 5.22 -14.04
CA ALA A 109 6.92 3.99 -14.36
C ALA A 109 6.92 3.66 -15.86
N ARG A 110 5.80 3.92 -16.56
CA ARG A 110 5.70 3.72 -18.01
C ARG A 110 6.40 4.82 -18.82
N ARG A 111 6.23 6.09 -18.43
CA ARG A 111 6.76 7.25 -19.17
C ARG A 111 8.28 7.41 -19.02
N SER A 112 8.81 7.09 -17.84
CA SER A 112 10.23 7.28 -17.53
C SER A 112 10.73 6.15 -16.63
N PRO A 113 10.99 4.95 -17.20
CA PRO A 113 11.46 3.79 -16.44
C PRO A 113 12.75 4.07 -15.65
N ALA A 114 13.67 4.86 -16.24
CA ALA A 114 14.92 5.26 -15.58
C ALA A 114 14.66 6.07 -14.30
N VAL A 115 13.83 7.12 -14.38
CA VAL A 115 13.45 7.93 -13.21
C VAL A 115 12.80 7.08 -12.14
N SER A 116 11.89 6.18 -12.54
CA SER A 116 11.25 5.26 -11.59
C SER A 116 12.25 4.34 -10.90
N ARG A 117 13.31 3.88 -11.60
CA ARG A 117 14.39 3.07 -11.00
C ARG A 117 15.24 3.91 -10.06
N THR A 118 15.62 5.13 -10.44
CA THR A 118 16.38 6.03 -9.58
C THR A 118 15.66 6.34 -8.28
N ILE A 119 14.36 6.63 -8.33
CA ILE A 119 13.55 6.87 -7.11
C ILE A 119 13.59 5.64 -6.19
N ALA A 120 13.41 4.45 -6.75
CA ALA A 120 13.48 3.21 -5.97
C ALA A 120 14.87 2.98 -5.37
N THR A 121 15.93 3.17 -6.15
CA THR A 121 17.32 3.05 -5.67
C THR A 121 17.62 4.05 -4.55
N VAL A 122 17.24 5.31 -4.73
CA VAL A 122 17.44 6.35 -3.70
C VAL A 122 16.68 5.99 -2.43
N ALA A 123 15.43 5.52 -2.53
CA ALA A 123 14.66 5.07 -1.37
C ALA A 123 15.34 3.92 -0.62
N VAL A 124 15.87 2.92 -1.35
CA VAL A 124 16.64 1.81 -0.74
C VAL A 124 17.93 2.31 -0.08
N VAL A 125 18.69 3.19 -0.74
CA VAL A 125 19.92 3.76 -0.16
C VAL A 125 19.61 4.53 1.12
N VAL A 126 18.58 5.37 1.11
CA VAL A 126 18.11 6.10 2.29
C VAL A 126 17.70 5.14 3.41
N LEU A 127 17.01 4.03 3.09
CA LEU A 127 16.65 3.01 4.07
C LEU A 127 17.89 2.37 4.71
N LEU A 128 18.89 2.01 3.89
CA LEU A 128 20.11 1.38 4.36
C LEU A 128 20.93 2.33 5.23
N VAL A 129 21.09 3.59 4.81
CA VAL A 129 21.76 4.62 5.61
C VAL A 129 21.04 4.81 6.93
N ASN A 130 19.71 4.88 6.90
CA ASN A 130 18.92 5.00 8.12
C ASN A 130 19.09 3.79 9.05
N LEU A 131 19.04 2.58 8.51
CA LEU A 131 19.26 1.36 9.27
C LEU A 131 20.65 1.34 9.93
N VAL A 132 21.70 1.69 9.18
CA VAL A 132 23.08 1.76 9.71
C VAL A 132 23.20 2.79 10.83
N LEU A 133 22.53 3.95 10.70
CA LEU A 133 22.53 4.99 11.74
C LEU A 133 21.66 4.64 12.95
N ALA A 134 20.58 3.88 12.77
CA ALA A 134 19.70 3.43 13.84
C ALA A 134 20.33 2.35 14.73
N VAL A 135 21.24 1.52 14.19
CA VAL A 135 21.88 0.42 14.92
C VAL A 135 22.67 0.89 16.15
N PRO A 136 23.61 1.87 16.05
CA PRO A 136 24.32 2.40 17.21
C PRO A 136 23.40 2.96 18.29
N VAL A 137 22.34 3.68 17.88
CA VAL A 137 21.34 4.26 18.80
C VAL A 137 20.57 3.16 19.53
N ALA A 138 20.16 2.11 18.81
CA ALA A 138 19.48 0.98 19.43
C ALA A 138 20.39 0.19 20.38
N LEU A 139 21.67 0.02 20.03
CA LEU A 139 22.65 -0.64 20.88
C LEU A 139 22.92 0.13 22.17
N GLU A 140 23.07 1.45 22.09
CA GLU A 140 23.23 2.32 23.27
C GLU A 140 21.99 2.23 24.18
N LEU A 141 20.79 2.30 23.61
CA LEU A 141 19.55 2.17 24.38
C LEU A 141 19.43 0.80 25.07
N LEU A 142 19.75 -0.28 24.36
CA LEU A 142 19.68 -1.65 24.90
C LEU A 142 20.74 -1.90 25.97
N THR A 143 21.96 -1.44 25.74
CA THR A 143 23.07 -1.61 26.70
C THR A 143 23.00 -0.65 27.88
N GLY A 144 22.15 0.39 27.82
CA GLY A 144 21.79 1.22 28.96
C GLY A 144 20.77 0.57 29.92
N ILE A 145 20.17 -0.57 29.55
CA ILE A 145 19.27 -1.33 30.44
C ILE A 145 20.11 -2.14 31.42
N ASP A 146 19.91 -1.95 32.73
CA ASP A 146 20.72 -2.58 33.79
C ASP A 146 20.91 -4.11 33.60
N ALA A 147 19.85 -4.82 33.21
CA ALA A 147 19.90 -6.27 32.98
C ALA A 147 20.81 -6.68 31.82
N VAL A 148 20.91 -5.85 30.78
CA VAL A 148 21.76 -6.09 29.60
C VAL A 148 23.19 -5.60 29.87
N ALA A 149 23.31 -4.41 30.48
CA ALA A 149 24.59 -3.82 30.91
C ALA A 149 25.38 -4.77 31.81
N ALA A 150 24.69 -5.42 32.76
CA ALA A 150 25.30 -6.39 33.66
C ALA A 150 25.87 -7.64 32.94
N ARG A 151 25.40 -7.94 31.73
CA ARG A 151 25.79 -9.15 30.97
C ARG A 151 26.78 -8.87 29.85
N PHE A 152 26.68 -7.71 29.20
CA PHE A 152 27.44 -7.38 27.98
C PHE A 152 28.23 -6.06 28.07
N GLY A 153 28.11 -5.31 29.17
CA GLY A 153 28.69 -3.97 29.31
C GLY A 153 27.86 -2.87 28.65
N THR A 154 28.26 -1.62 28.86
CA THR A 154 27.60 -0.43 28.27
C THR A 154 28.27 -0.02 26.97
N PHE A 155 27.48 0.28 25.94
CA PHE A 155 27.97 0.86 24.70
C PHE A 155 27.58 2.35 24.64
N ILE A 156 28.57 3.22 24.45
CA ILE A 156 28.34 4.65 24.20
C ILE A 156 28.50 4.88 22.71
N SER A 157 27.46 5.39 22.04
CA SER A 157 27.54 5.70 20.62
C SER A 157 28.57 6.82 20.39
N PRO A 158 29.55 6.64 19.50
CA PRO A 158 30.47 7.72 19.12
C PRO A 158 29.78 8.80 18.27
N VAL A 159 28.54 8.57 17.85
CA VAL A 159 27.76 9.48 17.00
C VAL A 159 26.69 10.16 17.85
N ALA A 160 26.99 11.37 18.32
CA ALA A 160 26.00 12.25 18.94
C ALA A 160 25.09 12.85 17.86
N LEU A 161 23.98 12.18 17.54
CA LEU A 161 23.02 12.66 16.55
C LEU A 161 22.18 13.80 17.14
N PRO A 162 22.19 15.01 16.55
CA PRO A 162 21.27 16.07 16.94
C PRO A 162 19.81 15.59 16.80
N GLY A 163 18.91 16.05 17.66
CA GLY A 163 17.51 15.58 17.69
C GLY A 163 16.78 15.69 16.34
N TRP A 164 17.11 16.68 15.51
CA TRP A 164 16.53 16.83 14.17
C TRP A 164 16.92 15.69 13.22
N LEU A 165 18.13 15.14 13.37
CA LEU A 165 18.64 14.05 12.54
C LEU A 165 18.01 12.72 12.95
N ASN A 166 17.75 12.52 14.26
CA ASN A 166 17.00 11.37 14.77
C ASN A 166 15.56 11.34 14.25
N THR A 167 14.87 12.49 14.27
CA THR A 167 13.52 12.62 13.69
C THR A 167 13.53 12.40 12.18
N GLY A 168 14.54 12.94 11.48
CA GLY A 168 14.72 12.73 10.04
C GLY A 168 14.92 11.25 9.68
N LEU A 169 15.71 10.53 10.47
CA LEU A 169 15.93 9.09 10.35
C LEU A 169 14.62 8.31 10.54
N LEU A 170 13.85 8.62 11.59
CA LEU A 170 12.57 7.97 11.85
C LEU A 170 11.59 8.15 10.66
N VAL A 171 11.47 9.38 10.15
CA VAL A 171 10.62 9.70 8.99
C VAL A 171 11.12 9.00 7.72
N ALA A 172 12.43 9.02 7.46
CA ALA A 172 13.03 8.34 6.32
C ALA A 172 12.80 6.82 6.37
N GLY A 173 12.84 6.23 7.56
CA GLY A 173 12.55 4.81 7.80
C GLY A 173 11.12 4.44 7.47
N VAL A 174 10.16 5.24 7.92
CA VAL A 174 8.73 5.06 7.58
C VAL A 174 8.51 5.17 6.08
N ILE A 175 9.10 6.17 5.42
CA ILE A 175 8.96 6.38 3.97
C ILE A 175 9.55 5.20 3.20
N ALA A 176 10.71 4.69 3.62
CA ALA A 176 11.36 3.63 2.88
C ALA A 176 10.80 2.23 3.19
N ALA A 177 10.28 1.99 4.39
CA ALA A 177 9.45 0.81 4.67
C ALA A 177 8.18 0.81 3.80
N ALA A 178 7.56 1.99 3.59
CA ALA A 178 6.44 2.13 2.68
C ALA A 178 6.83 1.82 1.22
N GLU A 179 7.99 2.31 0.76
CA GLU A 179 8.49 2.03 -0.60
C GLU A 179 8.82 0.54 -0.80
N ARG A 180 9.45 -0.11 0.18
CA ARG A 180 9.73 -1.55 0.15
C ARG A 180 8.44 -2.39 0.13
N ALA A 181 7.45 -2.04 0.94
CA ALA A 181 6.14 -2.69 0.92
C ALA A 181 5.43 -2.53 -0.43
N LEU A 182 5.59 -1.38 -1.11
CA LEU A 182 5.07 -1.15 -2.46
C LEU A 182 5.85 -1.93 -3.52
N THR A 183 7.17 -2.06 -3.38
CA THR A 183 8.03 -2.79 -4.32
C THR A 183 7.87 -4.31 -4.19
N TRP A 184 7.69 -4.85 -2.98
CA TRP A 184 7.36 -6.27 -2.77
C TRP A 184 6.04 -6.67 -3.45
N ARG A 185 5.07 -5.75 -3.52
CA ARG A 185 3.81 -5.98 -4.27
C ARG A 185 4.00 -6.11 -5.78
N ARG A 186 5.10 -5.58 -6.34
CA ARG A 186 5.41 -5.73 -7.77
C ARG A 186 6.11 -7.05 -8.09
N HIS A 187 6.68 -7.72 -7.08
CA HIS A 187 7.44 -8.97 -7.20
C HIS A 187 6.75 -10.19 -6.58
N ARG A 188 5.43 -10.12 -6.29
CA ARG A 188 4.58 -11.31 -6.01
C ARG A 188 4.33 -12.14 -7.29
N VAL A 189 5.40 -12.51 -7.98
CA VAL A 189 5.49 -13.70 -8.85
C VAL A 189 5.86 -14.92 -7.99
N VAL A 190 5.91 -14.78 -6.66
CA VAL A 190 6.11 -15.89 -5.75
C VAL A 190 4.95 -15.93 -4.77
N ASP A 191 4.03 -16.83 -5.08
CA ASP A 191 2.98 -17.39 -4.23
C ASP A 191 3.43 -17.60 -2.78
N ALA A 192 3.18 -16.62 -1.92
CA ALA A 192 3.26 -16.83 -0.48
C ALA A 192 1.96 -17.40 0.11
N GLU A 193 0.93 -17.61 -0.73
CA GLU A 193 -0.40 -18.02 -0.29
C GLU A 193 -0.70 -19.50 -0.63
N THR A 194 0.11 -20.15 -1.48
CA THR A 194 0.03 -21.60 -1.76
C THR A 194 0.70 -22.46 -0.67
N ILE A 195 1.54 -21.88 0.20
CA ILE A 195 2.28 -22.66 1.22
C ILE A 195 1.45 -22.88 2.51
N TRP A 196 0.45 -22.04 2.79
CA TRP A 196 -0.32 -22.12 4.04
C TRP A 196 -1.66 -22.86 3.95
N THR A 197 -2.09 -23.26 2.76
CA THR A 197 -3.33 -24.04 2.54
C THR A 197 -3.07 -25.52 2.21
N ALA A 198 -1.82 -25.98 2.29
CA ALA A 198 -1.42 -27.36 2.00
C ALA A 198 -0.93 -28.15 3.24
N LEU A 199 -1.35 -27.75 4.44
CA LEU A 199 -1.12 -28.50 5.68
C LEU A 199 -2.40 -28.60 6.51
#